data_AF-A0A967HAF3-F1
#
_entry.id   AF-A0A967HAF3-F1
#
_cell.length_a   1.000
_cell.length_b   1.000
_cell.length_c   1.000
_cell.angle_alpha   90.00
_cell.angle_beta   90.00
_cell.angle_gamma   90.00
#
_symmetry.space_group_name_H-M   'P 1'
#
loop_
_entity.id
_entity.type
_entity.pdbx_description
1 polymer ?
#
loop_
_entity_poly.entity_id
_entity_poly.type
_entity_poly.pdbx_seq_one_letter_code
_entity_poly.pdbx_strand_id
1 'polypeptide(L)'
;NKQVCRLKDIHGLFVDTGMGADAYSVIELKMVEDILSDIKDERARMFEEAAGINKYKQERRSARRKLDATKEDLLRINDILYEIEKNV
;
A
#
# COMPACT_ATOMS: atom_id res chain seq x y z
N ASN A 1 28.30 -10.99 3.20
CA ASN A 1 27.18 -10.17 3.73
C ASN A 1 26.27 -10.97 4.67
N LYS A 2 26.71 -11.23 5.91
CA LYS A 2 25.95 -11.98 6.95
C LYS A 2 25.20 -11.05 7.92
N GLN A 3 24.49 -10.03 7.40
CA GLN A 3 23.60 -9.23 8.25
C GLN A 3 22.23 -9.88 8.36
N VAL A 4 21.73 -10.01 9.59
CA VAL A 4 20.36 -10.45 9.84
C VAL A 4 19.42 -9.35 9.34
N CYS A 5 18.62 -9.66 8.34
CA CYS A 5 17.64 -8.76 7.75
C CYS A 5 16.25 -9.39 7.84
N ARG A 6 15.22 -8.55 7.98
CA ARG A 6 13.83 -9.01 7.97
C ARG A 6 13.36 -9.10 6.53
N LEU A 7 12.34 -9.92 6.29
CA LEU A 7 11.67 -10.00 4.98
C LEU A 7 11.22 -8.61 4.49
N LYS A 8 10.80 -7.73 5.40
CA LYS A 8 10.44 -6.34 5.09
C LYS A 8 11.61 -5.51 4.55
N ASP A 9 12.81 -5.71 5.08
CA ASP A 9 13.99 -4.95 4.69
C ASP A 9 14.45 -5.37 3.28
N ILE A 10 14.37 -6.67 2.99
CA ILE A 10 14.61 -7.24 1.65
C ILE A 10 13.57 -6.69 0.66
N HIS A 11 12.28 -6.74 1.01
CA HIS A 11 11.22 -6.23 0.14
C HIS A 11 11.36 -4.73 -0.14
N GLY A 12 11.69 -3.92 0.87
CA GLY A 12 11.95 -2.48 0.68
C GLY A 12 13.12 -2.20 -0.27
N LEU A 13 14.21 -2.98 -0.17
CA LEU A 13 15.36 -2.86 -1.07
C LEU A 13 14.98 -3.13 -2.53
N PHE A 14 14.11 -4.12 -2.77
CA PHE A 14 13.63 -4.48 -4.10
C PHE A 14 12.57 -3.52 -4.67
N VAL A 15 11.78 -2.85 -3.81
CA VAL A 15 10.85 -1.79 -4.25
C VAL A 15 11.61 -0.57 -4.78
N ASP A 16 12.69 -0.17 -4.13
CA ASP A 16 13.45 1.03 -4.53
C ASP A 16 14.29 0.82 -5.81
N THR A 17 14.59 -0.43 -6.18
CA THR A 17 15.34 -0.78 -7.41
C THR A 17 14.44 -1.05 -8.61
N GLY A 18 13.12 -0.98 -8.46
CA GLY A 18 12.16 -1.39 -9.51
C GLY A 18 12.17 -2.91 -9.76
N MET A 19 12.83 -3.69 -8.90
CA MET A 19 12.87 -5.15 -8.93
C MET A 19 11.88 -5.77 -7.92
N GLY A 20 10.67 -5.21 -7.82
CA GLY A 20 9.59 -5.72 -6.96
C GLY A 20 8.98 -7.05 -7.42
N ALA A 21 7.88 -7.47 -6.79
CA ALA A 21 7.16 -8.70 -7.16
C ALA A 21 6.64 -8.68 -8.62
N ASP A 22 6.46 -7.48 -9.19
CA ASP A 22 6.03 -7.26 -10.58
C ASP A 22 7.21 -6.94 -11.51
N ALA A 23 8.45 -7.12 -11.05
CA ALA A 23 9.63 -6.84 -11.85
C ALA A 23 9.73 -7.76 -13.06
N TYR A 24 9.92 -7.14 -14.22
CA TYR A 24 10.18 -7.77 -15.52
C TYR A 24 11.32 -8.81 -15.55
N SER A 25 12.06 -8.97 -14.44
CA SER A 25 13.01 -10.06 -14.22
C SER A 25 12.39 -11.45 -14.25
N VAL A 26 11.07 -11.59 -14.06
CA VAL A 26 10.34 -12.86 -14.20
C VAL A 26 9.04 -12.61 -14.94
N ILE A 27 8.97 -13.00 -16.22
CA ILE A 27 7.75 -12.92 -17.02
C ILE A 27 7.00 -14.24 -16.87
N GLU A 28 5.89 -14.23 -16.14
CA GLU A 28 4.97 -15.37 -16.03
C GLU A 28 3.96 -15.34 -17.19
N LEU A 29 3.46 -16.50 -17.64
CA LEU A 29 2.51 -16.60 -18.77
C LEU A 29 1.27 -15.71 -18.57
N LYS A 30 0.82 -15.59 -17.31
CA LYS A 30 -0.28 -14.73 -16.91
C LYS A 30 -0.02 -13.24 -17.16
N MET A 31 1.22 -12.76 -16.98
CA MET A 31 1.57 -11.37 -17.27
C MET A 31 1.47 -11.05 -18.77
N VAL A 32 1.74 -12.04 -19.63
CA VAL A 32 1.57 -11.90 -21.08
C VAL A 32 0.09 -11.80 -21.45
N GLU A 33 -0.77 -12.58 -20.80
CA GLU A 33 -2.24 -12.47 -20.93
C GLU A 33 -2.75 -11.12 -20.42
N ASP A 34 -2.24 -10.64 -19.29
CA ASP A 34 -2.60 -9.34 -18.70
C ASP A 34 -2.20 -8.17 -19.63
N ILE A 35 -1.02 -8.24 -20.28
CA ILE A 35 -0.57 -7.27 -21.28
C ILE A 35 -1.45 -7.30 -22.55
N LEU A 36 -1.87 -8.49 -22.96
CA LEU A 36 -2.78 -8.68 -24.10
C LEU A 36 -4.23 -8.32 -23.75
N SER A 37 -4.58 -8.27 -22.47
CA SER A 37 -5.88 -7.84 -22.00
C SER A 37 -6.02 -6.32 -22.17
N ASP A 38 -7.04 -5.87 -22.90
CA ASP A 38 -7.29 -4.43 -23.14
C ASP A 38 -8.01 -3.77 -21.94
N ILE A 39 -7.72 -4.24 -20.73
CA ILE A 39 -8.29 -3.70 -19.50
C ILE A 39 -7.50 -2.43 -19.15
N LYS A 40 -8.12 -1.27 -19.34
CA LYS A 40 -7.50 0.05 -19.12
C LYS A 40 -6.82 0.20 -17.75
N ASP A 41 -7.34 -0.46 -16.72
CA ASP A 41 -6.78 -0.41 -15.36
C ASP A 41 -5.43 -1.11 -15.24
N GLU A 42 -5.20 -2.20 -15.98
CA GLU A 42 -3.94 -2.95 -15.98
C GLU A 42 -2.81 -2.12 -16.59
N ARG A 43 -3.12 -1.51 -17.74
CA ARG A 43 -2.20 -0.60 -18.44
C ARG A 43 -1.86 0.62 -17.58
N ALA A 44 -2.84 1.18 -16.88
CA ALA A 44 -2.61 2.29 -15.95
C ALA A 44 -1.69 1.89 -14.79
N ARG A 45 -1.86 0.69 -14.21
CA ARG A 45 -0.98 0.17 -13.16
C ARG A 45 0.47 0.05 -13.65
N MET A 46 0.67 -0.48 -14.86
CA MET A 46 2.00 -0.62 -15.47
C MET A 46 2.70 0.74 -15.65
N PHE A 47 1.97 1.77 -16.11
CA PHE A 47 2.51 3.12 -16.24
C PHE A 47 2.78 3.79 -14.88
N GLU A 48 1.92 3.58 -13.88
CA GLU A 48 2.12 4.10 -12.53
C GLU A 48 3.38 3.53 -11.86
N GLU A 49 3.69 2.26 -12.12
CA GLU A 49 4.90 1.59 -11.64
C GLU A 49 6.16 2.11 -12.34
N ALA A 50 6.14 2.21 -13.67
CA ALA A 50 7.24 2.80 -14.43
C ALA A 50 7.52 4.27 -14.05
N ALA A 51 6.49 5.02 -13.64
CA ALA A 51 6.62 6.39 -13.17
C ALA A 51 7.05 6.52 -11.69
N GLY A 52 7.21 5.41 -10.96
CA GLY A 52 7.61 5.42 -9.54
C GLY A 52 6.55 6.02 -8.60
N ILE A 53 5.30 6.16 -9.05
CA ILE A 53 4.22 6.80 -8.27
C ILE A 53 3.69 5.87 -7.17
N ASN A 54 3.96 4.56 -7.28
CA ASN A 54 3.48 3.54 -6.36
C ASN A 54 3.84 3.85 -4.89
N LYS A 55 5.06 4.34 -4.63
CA LYS A 55 5.51 4.76 -3.29
C LYS A 55 4.60 5.83 -2.69
N TYR A 56 4.36 6.93 -3.41
CA TYR A 56 3.51 8.02 -2.96
C TYR A 56 2.05 7.59 -2.80
N LYS A 57 1.56 6.71 -3.68
CA LYS A 57 0.20 6.16 -3.60
C LYS A 57 0.03 5.28 -2.36
N GLN A 58 1.04 4.47 -2.02
CA GLN A 58 1.05 3.63 -0.83
C GLN A 58 1.15 4.46 0.45
N GLU A 59 2.01 5.48 0.47
CA GLU A 59 2.12 6.43 1.58
C GLU A 59 0.79 7.19 1.80
N ARG A 60 0.18 7.70 0.74
CA ARG A 60 -1.14 8.36 0.80
C ARG A 60 -2.22 7.43 1.34
N ARG A 61 -2.26 6.17 0.90
CA ARG A 61 -3.22 5.17 1.40
C ARG A 61 -2.99 4.86 2.88
N SER A 62 -1.74 4.76 3.31
CA SER A 62 -1.37 4.56 4.71
C SER A 62 -1.77 5.75 5.58
N ALA A 63 -1.50 6.97 5.13
CA ALA A 63 -1.92 8.20 5.81
C ALA A 63 -3.44 8.29 5.93
N ARG A 64 -4.18 7.95 4.87
CA ARG A 64 -5.65 7.94 4.89
C ARG A 64 -6.19 6.94 5.92
N ARG A 65 -5.65 5.72 5.94
CA ARG A 65 -6.03 4.69 6.93
C ARG A 65 -5.79 5.17 8.37
N LYS A 66 -4.66 5.85 8.62
CA LYS A 66 -4.38 6.43 9.94
C LYS A 66 -5.40 7.49 10.33
N LEU A 67 -5.74 8.40 9.41
CA LEU A 67 -6.76 9.42 9.65
C LEU A 67 -8.13 8.82 9.96
N ASP A 68 -8.54 7.81 9.20
CA ASP A 68 -9.82 7.14 9.40
C ASP A 68 -9.85 6.44 10.77
N ALA A 69 -8.77 5.76 11.16
CA ALA A 69 -8.64 5.14 12.48
C ALA A 69 -8.70 6.19 13.61
N THR A 70 -7.97 7.30 13.49
CA THR A 70 -8.02 8.38 14.50
C THR A 70 -9.41 8.99 14.62
N LYS A 71 -10.16 9.09 13.52
CA LYS A 71 -11.54 9.58 13.54
C LYS A 71 -12.46 8.61 14.27
N GLU A 72 -12.29 7.31 14.08
CA GLU A 72 -13.02 6.28 14.81
C GLU A 72 -12.70 6.33 16.31
N ASP A 73 -11.43 6.46 16.67
CA ASP A 73 -10.99 6.61 18.06
C ASP A 73 -11.62 7.84 18.74
N LEU A 74 -11.66 8.98 18.04
CA LEU A 74 -12.31 10.19 18.54
C LEU A 74 -13.82 10.01 18.76
N LEU A 75 -14.52 9.30 17.85
CA LEU A 75 -15.93 9.00 18.02
C LEU A 75 -16.16 8.17 19.29
N ARG A 76 -15.34 7.14 19.51
CA ARG A 76 -15.41 6.30 20.71
C ARG A 76 -15.17 7.09 22.00
N ILE A 77 -14.21 8.02 21.99
CA ILE A 77 -13.96 8.89 23.14
C ILE A 77 -15.15 9.79 23.43
N ASN A 78 -15.78 10.37 22.38
CA ASN A 78 -16.97 11.21 22.55
C ASN A 78 -18.14 10.42 23.13
N ASP A 79 -18.35 9.17 22.70
CA ASP A 79 -19.40 8.31 23.25
C ASP A 79 -19.17 8.03 24.75
N ILE A 80 -17.93 7.74 25.15
CA ILE A 80 -17.58 7.53 26.56
C ILE A 80 -17.79 8.81 27.38
N LEU A 81 -17.40 9.97 26.86
CA LEU A 81 -17.60 11.25 27.55
C LEU A 81 -19.10 11.55 27.75
N TYR A 82 -19.92 11.28 26.74
CA TYR A 82 -21.37 11.45 26.83
C TYR A 82 -22.00 10.54 27.89
N GLU A 83 -21.56 9.28 27.97
CA GLU A 83 -21.99 8.36 29.02
C GLU A 83 -21.59 8.84 30.41
N ILE A 84 -20.38 9.40 30.58
CA ILE A 84 -19.93 9.94 31.86
C ILE A 84 -20.77 11.14 32.28
N GLU A 85 -20.99 12.13 31.40
CA GLU A 85 -21.81 13.31 31.71
C GLU A 85 -23.25 12.95 32.05
N LYS A 86 -23.82 11.93 31.41
CA LYS A 86 -25.18 11.46 31.70
C LYS A 86 -25.32 10.77 33.06
N ASN A 87 -24.23 10.21 33.59
CA ASN A 87 -24.21 9.52 34.89
C ASN A 87 -23.83 10.44 36.06
N VAL A 88 -23.60 11.74 35.81
CA VAL A 88 -23.44 12.81 36.81
C VAL A 88 -24.77 13.52 37.00
#